data_AF-A0A538NEX2-F1
#
_entry.id   AF-A0A538NEX2-F1
#
_cell.length_a   1.000
_cell.length_b   1.000
_cell.length_c   1.000
_cell.angle_alpha   90.00
_cell.angle_beta   90.00
_cell.angle_gamma   90.00
#
_symmetry.space_group_name_H-M   'P 1'
#
loop_
_entity.id
_entity.type
_entity.pdbx_description
1 polymer ?
#
loop_
_entity_poly.entity_id
_entity_poly.type
_entity_poly.pdbx_seq_one_letter_code
_entity_poly.pdbx_strand_id
1 'polypeptide(L)'
;MAAKTSRAKVNGERDDVYRRSMEVLRDANIPFLIAGAYVVEVYAGISRQTKDFDLYLRPRHVDAAIDAFAHAGYKTEKTFPHWLAKAGRGRVYIDLIFRAGNGLCEVD
;
A
#
# COMPACT_ATOMS: atom_id res chain seq x y z
N MET A 1 -26.92 4.86 -17.28
CA MET A 1 -25.57 5.09 -17.86
C MET A 1 -24.60 5.86 -16.94
N ALA A 2 -25.04 6.50 -15.84
CA ALA A 2 -24.16 7.29 -14.95
C ALA A 2 -23.16 6.49 -14.08
N ALA A 3 -23.41 5.19 -13.82
CA ALA A 3 -22.58 4.37 -12.94
C ALA A 3 -21.24 3.89 -13.57
N LYS A 4 -21.12 3.90 -14.91
CA LYS A 4 -19.88 3.49 -15.60
C LYS A 4 -18.80 4.57 -15.51
N THR A 5 -19.20 5.83 -15.65
CA THR A 5 -18.28 6.98 -15.64
C THR A 5 -17.69 7.24 -14.24
N SER A 6 -18.48 7.07 -13.19
CA SER A 6 -18.01 7.25 -11.81
C SER A 6 -17.02 6.16 -11.37
N ARG A 7 -17.28 4.89 -11.73
CA ARG A 7 -16.41 3.75 -11.40
C ARG A 7 -15.05 3.83 -12.10
N ALA A 8 -15.02 4.26 -13.37
CA ALA A 8 -13.78 4.49 -14.10
C ALA A 8 -12.92 5.61 -13.46
N LYS A 9 -13.56 6.70 -13.00
CA LYS A 9 -12.87 7.80 -12.33
C LYS A 9 -12.29 7.39 -10.97
N VAL A 10 -13.04 6.63 -10.17
CA VAL A 10 -12.58 6.10 -8.88
C VAL A 10 -11.40 5.14 -9.05
N ASN A 11 -11.43 4.30 -10.08
CA ASN A 11 -10.28 3.46 -10.41
C ASN A 11 -9.06 4.30 -10.79
N GLY A 12 -9.21 5.34 -11.61
CA GLY A 12 -8.11 6.24 -11.97
C GLY A 12 -7.46 6.92 -10.76
N GLU A 13 -8.26 7.51 -9.86
CA GLU A 13 -7.75 8.16 -8.64
C GLU A 13 -7.02 7.16 -7.71
N ARG A 14 -7.54 5.93 -7.61
CA ARG A 14 -6.93 4.86 -6.82
C ARG A 14 -5.61 4.39 -7.42
N ASP A 15 -5.60 4.13 -8.72
CA ASP A 15 -4.42 3.64 -9.44
C ASP A 15 -3.31 4.70 -9.42
N ASP A 16 -3.66 6.00 -9.43
CA ASP A 16 -2.74 7.10 -9.24
C ASP A 16 -2.12 7.11 -7.83
N VAL A 17 -2.91 6.86 -6.78
CA VAL A 17 -2.39 6.74 -5.41
C VAL A 17 -1.46 5.53 -5.28
N TYR A 18 -1.79 4.40 -5.91
CA TYR A 18 -0.94 3.20 -5.90
C TYR A 18 0.39 3.49 -6.58
N ARG A 19 0.36 4.07 -7.79
CA ARG A 19 1.58 4.51 -8.50
C ARG A 19 2.41 5.45 -7.64
N ARG A 20 1.79 6.46 -7.06
CA ARG A 20 2.48 7.44 -6.22
C ARG A 20 3.11 6.80 -4.98
N SER A 21 2.45 5.82 -4.36
CA SER A 21 3.03 5.12 -3.20
C SER A 21 4.30 4.35 -3.54
N MET A 22 4.35 3.73 -4.73
CA MET A 22 5.55 3.05 -5.22
C MET A 22 6.67 4.05 -5.55
N GLU A 23 6.34 5.21 -6.10
CA GLU A 23 7.31 6.29 -6.33
C GLU A 23 7.92 6.79 -5.01
N VAL A 24 7.11 6.98 -3.96
CA VAL A 24 7.60 7.41 -2.63
C VAL A 24 8.67 6.45 -2.10
N LEU A 25 8.41 5.14 -2.15
CA LEU A 25 9.37 4.14 -1.68
C LEU A 25 10.61 4.05 -2.56
N ARG A 26 10.43 4.13 -3.89
CA ARG A 26 11.55 4.12 -4.85
C ARG A 26 12.46 5.34 -4.66
N ASP A 27 11.88 6.53 -4.55
CA ASP A 27 12.63 7.78 -4.39
C ASP A 27 13.36 7.81 -3.03
N ALA A 28 12.82 7.10 -2.01
CA ALA A 28 13.47 6.87 -0.72
C ALA A 28 14.50 5.71 -0.74
N ASN A 29 14.72 5.04 -1.87
CA ASN A 29 15.57 3.85 -2.01
C ASN A 29 15.18 2.69 -1.08
N ILE A 30 13.89 2.51 -0.83
CA ILE A 30 13.35 1.44 0.02
C ILE A 30 12.87 0.29 -0.87
N PRO A 31 13.53 -0.90 -0.82
CA PRO A 31 13.04 -2.08 -1.54
C PRO A 31 11.71 -2.55 -0.97
N PHE A 32 10.78 -2.89 -1.86
CA PHE A 32 9.44 -3.36 -1.52
C PHE A 32 8.94 -4.43 -2.50
N LEU A 33 7.94 -5.18 -2.08
CA LEU A 33 7.20 -6.12 -2.92
C LEU A 33 5.71 -5.75 -2.93
N ILE A 34 5.08 -5.74 -4.11
CA ILE A 34 3.63 -5.58 -4.23
C ILE A 34 2.98 -6.92 -3.91
N ALA A 35 1.95 -6.91 -3.07
CA ALA A 35 1.33 -8.13 -2.59
C ALA A 35 -0.20 -8.02 -2.59
N GLY A 36 -0.83 -8.98 -1.92
CA GLY A 36 -2.26 -9.00 -1.69
C GLY A 36 -3.07 -9.18 -2.96
N ALA A 37 -4.33 -8.77 -2.87
CA ALA A 37 -5.31 -9.03 -3.91
C ALA A 37 -5.07 -8.23 -5.21
N TYR A 38 -4.27 -7.16 -5.16
CA TYR A 38 -3.86 -6.44 -6.37
C TYR A 38 -3.08 -7.36 -7.32
N VAL A 39 -2.09 -8.10 -6.81
CA VAL A 39 -1.31 -9.06 -7.61
C VAL A 39 -2.21 -10.18 -8.15
N VAL A 40 -3.13 -10.67 -7.33
CA VAL A 40 -4.11 -11.69 -7.75
C VAL A 40 -5.01 -11.18 -8.88
N GLU A 41 -5.49 -9.94 -8.79
CA GLU A 41 -6.29 -9.33 -9.85
C GLU A 41 -5.48 -9.18 -11.15
N VAL A 42 -4.26 -8.67 -11.07
CA VAL A 42 -3.41 -8.42 -12.26
C VAL A 42 -2.97 -9.71 -12.93
N TYR A 43 -2.54 -10.73 -12.17
CA TYR A 43 -1.94 -11.94 -12.75
C TYR A 43 -2.93 -13.09 -12.95
N ALA A 44 -4.00 -13.18 -12.15
CA ALA A 44 -4.99 -14.25 -12.26
C ALA A 44 -6.34 -13.78 -12.80
N GLY A 45 -6.53 -12.47 -13.01
CA GLY A 45 -7.81 -11.91 -13.47
C GLY A 45 -8.95 -11.99 -12.45
N ILE A 46 -8.64 -12.37 -11.20
CA ILE A 46 -9.63 -12.53 -10.14
C ILE A 46 -9.76 -11.19 -9.41
N SER A 47 -10.76 -10.40 -9.79
CA SER A 47 -11.05 -9.12 -9.13
C SER A 47 -11.79 -9.35 -7.81
N ARG A 48 -11.21 -8.89 -6.71
CA ARG A 48 -11.91 -8.66 -5.44
C ARG A 48 -11.92 -7.16 -5.21
N GLN A 49 -13.06 -6.61 -4.78
CA GLN A 49 -13.09 -5.23 -4.29
C GLN A 49 -12.19 -5.13 -3.06
N THR A 50 -10.99 -4.60 -3.24
CA THR A 50 -10.04 -4.41 -2.15
C THR A 50 -9.99 -2.95 -1.77
N LYS A 51 -9.93 -2.72 -0.46
CA LYS A 51 -9.94 -1.38 0.12
C LYS A 51 -8.53 -0.81 0.27
N ASP A 52 -7.52 -1.69 0.30
CA ASP A 52 -6.14 -1.37 0.65
C ASP A 52 -5.17 -1.91 -0.42
N PHE A 53 -4.00 -1.27 -0.53
CA PHE A 53 -2.88 -1.67 -1.40
C PHE A 53 -1.72 -2.19 -0.56
N ASP A 54 -1.41 -3.48 -0.70
CA ASP A 54 -0.46 -4.17 0.16
C ASP A 54 0.97 -4.07 -0.37
N LEU A 55 1.87 -3.49 0.43
CA LEU A 55 3.29 -3.38 0.17
C LEU A 55 4.09 -4.04 1.29
N TYR A 56 4.92 -5.01 0.91
CA TYR A 56 5.78 -5.74 1.83
C TYR A 56 7.14 -5.06 1.90
N LEU A 57 7.59 -4.79 3.12
CA LEU A 57 8.84 -4.10 3.43
C LEU A 57 9.63 -4.90 4.44
N ARG A 58 10.97 -4.89 4.33
CA ARG A 58 11.82 -5.37 5.43
C ARG A 58 11.62 -4.51 6.68
N PRO A 59 11.56 -5.09 7.90
CA PRO A 59 11.37 -4.35 9.15
C PRO A 59 12.30 -3.14 9.32
N ARG A 60 13.57 -3.29 8.92
CA ARG A 60 14.58 -2.23 9.02
C ARG A 60 14.28 -0.97 8.21
N HIS A 61 13.37 -1.02 7.24
CA HIS A 61 13.02 0.14 6.41
C HIS A 61 11.67 0.77 6.78
N VAL A 62 10.92 0.19 7.73
CA VAL A 62 9.53 0.61 8.01
C VAL A 62 9.47 2.05 8.51
N ASP A 63 10.36 2.44 9.42
CA ASP A 63 10.39 3.80 9.95
C ASP A 63 10.72 4.82 8.86
N ALA A 64 11.75 4.53 8.05
CA ALA A 64 12.10 5.37 6.90
C ALA A 64 10.95 5.44 5.87
N ALA A 65 10.21 4.36 5.67
CA ALA A 65 9.04 4.35 4.78
C ALA A 65 7.92 5.24 5.34
N ILE A 66 7.61 5.12 6.63
CA ILE A 66 6.61 5.97 7.31
C ILE A 66 6.99 7.44 7.14
N ASP A 67 8.24 7.80 7.39
CA ASP A 67 8.73 9.17 7.24
C ASP A 67 8.61 9.66 5.79
N ALA A 68 8.98 8.83 4.81
CA ALA A 68 8.86 9.16 3.40
C ALA A 68 7.40 9.39 2.98
N PHE A 69 6.47 8.55 3.46
CA PHE A 69 5.04 8.71 3.22
C PHE A 69 4.49 9.99 3.87
N ALA A 70 4.87 10.26 5.12
CA ALA A 70 4.49 11.50 5.80
C ALA A 70 4.99 12.74 5.04
N HIS A 71 6.24 12.73 4.58
CA HIS A 71 6.83 13.81 3.76
C HIS A 71 6.12 13.98 2.42
N ALA A 72 5.62 12.90 1.83
CA ALA A 72 4.82 12.92 0.62
C ALA A 72 3.34 13.32 0.85
N GLY A 73 2.97 13.68 2.08
CA GLY A 73 1.63 14.19 2.43
C GLY A 73 0.60 13.10 2.74
N TYR A 74 1.03 11.87 3.04
CA TYR A 74 0.14 10.81 3.50
C TYR A 74 -0.06 10.90 5.01
N LYS A 75 -1.26 10.54 5.49
CA LYS A 75 -1.48 10.29 6.91
C LYS A 75 -0.93 8.91 7.25
N THR A 76 0.03 8.83 8.16
CA THR A 76 0.69 7.58 8.53
C THR A 76 0.38 7.16 9.96
N GLU A 77 0.31 5.86 10.20
CA GLU A 77 0.07 5.29 11.52
C GLU A 77 0.69 3.89 11.63
N LYS A 78 1.40 3.58 12.72
CA LYS A 78 1.73 2.19 13.06
C LYS A 78 0.52 1.54 13.73
N THR A 79 -0.45 1.11 12.92
CA THR A 79 -1.71 0.54 13.41
C THR A 79 -1.51 -0.69 14.29
N PHE A 80 -0.56 -1.55 13.91
CA PHE A 80 -0.10 -2.66 14.74
C PHE A 80 1.43 -2.66 14.74
N PRO A 81 2.07 -2.02 15.73
CA PRO A 81 3.51 -1.75 15.71
C PRO A 81 4.40 -2.98 15.55
N HIS A 82 3.88 -4.19 15.80
CA HIS A 82 4.61 -5.43 15.61
C HIS A 82 4.62 -5.96 14.17
N TRP A 83 3.74 -5.51 13.26
CA TRP A 83 3.69 -6.08 11.90
C TRP A 83 3.11 -5.18 10.79
N LEU A 84 2.35 -4.14 11.12
CA LEU A 84 1.63 -3.31 10.15
C LEU A 84 1.69 -1.81 10.48
N ALA A 85 2.10 -1.04 9.48
CA ALA A 85 1.83 0.39 9.41
C ALA A 85 0.89 0.68 8.22
N LYS A 86 0.15 1.79 8.29
CA LYS A 86 -0.73 2.26 7.23
C LYS A 86 -0.33 3.66 6.78
N ALA A 87 -0.41 3.91 5.48
CA ALA A 87 -0.33 5.24 4.88
C ALA A 87 -1.62 5.52 4.11
N GLY A 88 -2.27 6.65 4.35
CA GLY A 88 -3.57 6.98 3.78
C GLY A 88 -3.56 8.32 3.02
N ARG A 89 -4.23 8.35 1.88
CA ARG A 89 -4.51 9.59 1.11
C ARG A 89 -5.94 9.57 0.60
N GLY A 90 -6.77 10.47 1.13
CA GLY A 90 -8.20 10.50 0.84
C GLY A 90 -8.91 9.23 1.34
N ARG A 91 -9.49 8.46 0.42
CA ARG A 91 -10.22 7.20 0.73
C ARG A 91 -9.40 5.94 0.45
N VAL A 92 -8.13 6.09 0.08
CA VAL A 92 -7.23 5.00 -0.31
C VAL A 92 -6.17 4.82 0.77
N TYR A 93 -5.96 3.56 1.17
CA TYR A 93 -4.96 3.17 2.16
C TYR A 93 -3.95 2.21 1.55
N ILE A 94 -2.73 2.30 2.07
CA ILE A 94 -1.59 1.49 1.70
C ILE A 94 -1.12 0.79 2.98
N ASP A 95 -0.99 -0.52 2.90
CA ASP A 95 -0.57 -1.37 4.01
C ASP A 95 0.92 -1.63 3.87
N LEU A 96 1.69 -1.17 4.84
CA LEU A 96 3.12 -1.38 4.96
C LEU A 96 3.33 -2.57 5.90
N ILE A 97 3.40 -3.77 5.32
CA ILE A 97 3.48 -5.04 6.03
C ILE A 97 4.95 -5.43 6.16
N PHE A 98 5.41 -5.67 7.38
CA PHE A 98 6.81 -6.00 7.65
C PHE A 98 7.02 -7.26 8.48
N ARG A 99 5.94 -7.82 9.03
CA ARG A 99 5.91 -9.17 9.60
C ARG A 99 4.60 -9.85 9.27
N ALA A 100 4.55 -11.16 9.44
CA ALA A 100 3.27 -11.87 9.58
C ALA A 100 2.47 -11.32 10.77
N GLY A 101 1.13 -11.38 10.70
CA GLY A 101 0.26 -10.79 11.72
C GLY A 101 0.41 -11.37 13.14
N ASN A 102 0.97 -12.58 13.26
CA ASN A 102 1.33 -13.21 14.52
C ASN A 102 2.72 -12.79 15.05
N GLY A 103 3.46 -11.95 14.32
CA GLY A 103 4.78 -11.44 14.69
C GLY A 103 5.96 -12.41 14.50
N LEU A 104 5.72 -13.65 14.06
CA LEU A 104 6.75 -14.70 14.05
C LEU A 104 7.68 -14.65 12.84
N CYS A 105 7.19 -14.22 11.68
CA CYS A 105 7.97 -14.19 10.44
C CYS A 105 8.20 -12.76 9.99
N GLU A 106 9.45 -12.40 9.72
CA GLU A 106 9.81 -11.14 9.08
C GLU A 106 9.68 -11.24 7.56
N VAL A 107 9.49 -10.10 6.92
CA VAL A 107 9.73 -9.95 5.48
C VAL A 107 11.24 -9.78 5.27
N ASP A 108 11.84 -10.59 4.39
CA ASP A 108 13.29 -10.68 4.14
C ASP A 108 13.78 -10.06 2.80
#